data_AF-A0A925RVY0-F1
#
_entry.id   AF-A0A925RVY0-F1
#
_cell.length_a   1.000
_cell.length_b   1.000
_cell.length_c   1.000
_cell.angle_alpha   90.00
_cell.angle_beta   90.00
_cell.angle_gamma   90.00
#
_symmetry.space_group_name_H-M   'P 1'
#
loop_
_entity.id
_entity.type
_entity.pdbx_description
1 polymer ?
#
loop_
_entity_poly.entity_id
_entity_poly.type
_entity_poly.pdbx_seq_one_letter_code
_entity_poly.pdbx_strand_id
1 'polypeptide(L)'
;MDMSETILAAMIGASATTATALFQIFSSFRARSKTDYRPNSRSMLRTILSVLALMAASGVGGYLYAELRAEDTRQDLRQMREDFTAQLQAVASATARIDNRLQAAVAPAASPNSPTAIEQVESVVHVPPCRTQVVTAESVPSACSEADAQRVSLCATLPSNTSIRDVLLFSRGEGTSQNWDSYRVNFDQETDGARFVDKPYEQAVGADHKTVCVNYVHLSSERAHLARLVVQFAPA
;
A
#
# COMPACT_ATOMS: atom_id res chain seq x y z
N MET A 1 8.92 10.68 7.64
CA MET A 1 9.98 11.15 6.73
C MET A 1 10.91 9.99 6.51
N ASP A 2 10.57 9.10 5.58
CA ASP A 2 11.47 8.04 5.12
C ASP A 2 11.75 8.32 3.66
N MET A 3 12.98 8.73 3.35
CA MET A 3 13.43 8.84 1.96
C MET A 3 13.64 7.42 1.45
N SER A 4 12.85 7.04 0.44
CA SER A 4 12.75 5.69 -0.12
C SER A 4 14.13 5.05 -0.35
N GLU A 5 14.27 3.78 0.09
CA GLU A 5 15.43 2.90 -0.12
C GLU A 5 16.00 2.95 -1.55
N THR A 6 15.14 3.18 -2.54
CA THR A 6 15.51 3.34 -3.95
C THR A 6 16.42 4.55 -4.22
N ILE A 7 16.21 5.68 -3.53
CA ILE A 7 17.07 6.86 -3.66
C ILE A 7 18.43 6.59 -3.02
N LEU A 8 18.44 5.86 -1.90
CA LEU A 8 19.67 5.49 -1.20
C LEU A 8 20.50 4.49 -2.02
N ALA A 9 19.84 3.50 -2.64
CA ALA A 9 20.48 2.57 -3.58
C ALA A 9 21.05 3.28 -4.82
N ALA A 10 20.32 4.26 -5.38
CA ALA A 10 20.79 5.05 -6.52
C ALA A 10 22.03 5.89 -6.19
N MET A 11 22.09 6.48 -4.98
CA MET A 11 23.25 7.24 -4.49
C MET A 11 24.50 6.36 -4.32
N ILE A 12 24.33 5.11 -3.89
CA ILE A 12 25.45 4.15 -3.75
C ILE A 12 25.99 3.75 -5.13
N GLY A 13 25.13 3.47 -6.12
CA GLY A 13 25.56 3.16 -7.48
C GLY A 13 26.32 4.31 -8.15
N ALA A 14 25.84 5.55 -7.97
CA ALA A 14 26.45 6.74 -8.54
C ALA A 14 27.84 7.03 -7.93
N SER A 15 27.98 6.87 -6.60
CA SER A 15 29.26 7.09 -5.90
C SER A 15 30.30 6.00 -6.21
N ALA A 16 29.89 4.76 -6.40
CA ALA A 16 30.79 3.67 -6.79
C ALA A 16 31.40 3.89 -8.20
N THR A 17 30.60 4.40 -9.14
CA THR A 17 31.04 4.67 -10.51
C THR A 17 32.01 5.85 -10.58
N THR A 18 31.79 6.88 -9.76
CA THR A 18 32.73 8.02 -9.67
C THR A 18 34.03 7.64 -8.97
N ALA A 19 33.97 6.82 -7.91
CA ALA A 19 35.17 6.35 -7.21
C ALA A 19 36.07 5.48 -8.10
N THR A 20 35.47 4.59 -8.90
CA THR A 20 36.22 3.73 -9.84
C THR A 20 36.87 4.54 -10.97
N ALA A 21 36.18 5.54 -11.52
CA ALA A 21 36.76 6.44 -12.51
C ALA A 21 37.92 7.26 -11.93
N LEU A 22 37.80 7.80 -10.71
CA LEU A 22 38.87 8.53 -10.04
C LEU A 22 40.08 7.63 -9.72
N PHE A 23 39.84 6.37 -9.34
CA PHE A 23 40.91 5.43 -9.04
C PHE A 23 41.73 5.06 -10.28
N GLN A 24 41.08 4.88 -11.44
CA GLN A 24 41.77 4.64 -12.71
C GLN A 24 42.67 5.83 -13.08
N ILE A 25 42.17 7.05 -12.92
CA ILE A 25 42.93 8.28 -13.17
C ILE A 25 44.14 8.36 -12.22
N PHE A 26 43.95 8.13 -10.92
CA PHE A 26 45.05 8.16 -9.94
C PHE A 26 46.09 7.07 -10.18
N SER A 27 45.65 5.86 -10.56
CA SER A 27 46.55 4.75 -10.88
C SER A 27 47.42 5.06 -12.10
N SER A 28 46.88 5.77 -13.10
CA SER A 28 47.62 6.20 -14.29
C SER A 28 48.69 7.25 -13.97
N PHE A 29 48.43 8.13 -12.99
CA PHE A 29 49.43 9.10 -12.49
C PHE A 29 50.55 8.43 -11.68
N ARG A 30 50.21 7.44 -10.85
CA ARG A 30 51.19 6.68 -10.05
C ARG A 30 52.04 5.72 -10.90
N ALA A 31 51.49 5.19 -12.00
CA ALA A 31 52.26 4.42 -12.97
C ALA A 31 53.31 5.29 -13.69
N ARG A 32 52.98 6.56 -14.00
CA ARG A 32 53.93 7.51 -14.59
C ARG A 32 55.09 7.88 -13.66
N SER A 33 54.94 7.78 -12.34
CA SER A 33 56.00 8.15 -11.38
C SER A 33 57.07 7.09 -11.16
N LYS A 34 56.93 5.88 -11.72
CA LYS A 34 57.92 4.77 -11.59
C LYS A 34 58.80 4.57 -12.82
N THR A 35 58.54 5.27 -13.91
CA THR A 35 59.40 5.26 -15.11
C THR A 35 60.29 6.49 -15.05
N ASP A 36 61.61 6.30 -14.98
CA ASP A 36 62.61 7.33 -15.19
C ASP A 36 62.47 7.93 -16.59
N TYR A 37 61.56 8.89 -16.72
CA TYR A 37 61.49 9.78 -17.86
C TYR A 37 61.96 11.13 -17.35
N ARG A 38 63.21 11.52 -17.62
CA ARG A 38 63.66 12.91 -17.47
C ARG A 38 62.81 13.74 -18.43
N PRO A 39 61.73 14.41 -17.97
CA PRO A 39 60.88 15.14 -18.89
C PRO A 39 61.62 16.44 -19.18
N ASN A 40 61.86 16.74 -20.45
CA ASN A 40 62.24 18.10 -20.83
C ASN A 40 61.16 19.04 -20.25
N SER A 41 61.52 19.94 -19.32
CA SER A 41 60.58 20.68 -18.45
C SER A 41 59.51 21.45 -19.23
N ARG A 42 59.81 21.76 -20.50
CA ARG A 42 58.92 22.40 -21.47
C ARG A 42 57.72 21.54 -21.90
N SER A 43 57.84 20.22 -21.92
CA SER A 43 56.77 19.27 -22.31
C SER A 43 55.80 19.00 -21.16
N MET A 44 56.31 18.91 -19.93
CA MET A 44 55.49 18.72 -18.74
C MET A 44 54.62 19.94 -18.46
N LEU A 45 55.14 21.16 -18.64
CA LEU A 45 54.35 22.40 -18.53
C LEU A 45 53.22 22.48 -19.56
N ARG A 46 53.46 22.05 -20.81
CA ARG A 46 52.41 21.99 -21.84
C ARG A 46 51.33 20.95 -21.51
N THR A 47 51.72 19.84 -20.90
CA THR A 47 50.78 18.79 -20.48
C THR A 47 49.94 19.25 -19.28
N ILE A 48 50.55 19.90 -18.29
CA ILE A 48 49.82 20.45 -17.13
C ILE A 48 48.87 21.56 -17.58
N LEU A 49 49.31 22.44 -18.49
CA LEU A 49 48.49 23.55 -18.98
C LEU A 49 47.32 23.06 -19.85
N SER A 50 47.51 22.00 -20.64
CA SER A 50 46.40 21.38 -21.38
C SER A 50 45.41 20.68 -20.45
N VAL A 51 45.85 19.98 -19.39
CA VAL A 51 44.94 19.38 -18.40
C VAL A 51 44.15 20.45 -17.64
N LEU A 52 44.79 21.56 -17.24
CA LEU A 52 44.14 22.65 -16.50
C LEU A 52 43.13 23.39 -17.40
N ALA A 53 43.46 23.59 -18.68
CA ALA A 53 42.53 24.13 -19.67
C ALA A 53 41.32 23.19 -19.89
N LEU A 54 41.55 21.88 -19.93
CA LEU A 54 40.49 20.89 -20.09
C LEU A 54 39.57 20.85 -18.86
N MET A 55 40.15 20.95 -17.66
CA MET A 55 39.39 21.00 -16.40
C MET A 55 38.54 22.27 -16.30
N ALA A 56 39.09 23.43 -16.67
CA ALA A 56 38.35 24.69 -16.73
C ALA A 56 37.22 24.64 -17.76
N ALA A 57 37.46 24.07 -18.95
CA ALA A 57 36.44 23.89 -19.98
C ALA A 57 35.30 22.97 -19.51
N SER A 58 35.61 21.85 -18.83
CA SER A 58 34.59 20.97 -18.25
C SER A 58 33.81 21.61 -17.09
N GLY A 59 34.46 22.46 -16.28
CA GLY A 59 33.80 23.18 -15.19
C GLY A 59 32.79 24.21 -15.69
N VAL A 60 33.16 25.00 -16.70
CA VAL A 60 32.25 26.00 -17.30
C VAL A 60 31.11 25.33 -18.08
N GLY A 61 31.40 24.22 -18.79
CA GLY A 61 30.36 23.44 -19.46
C GLY A 61 29.34 22.81 -18.50
N GLY A 62 29.80 22.37 -17.32
CA GLY A 62 28.92 21.83 -16.27
C GLY A 62 28.00 22.89 -15.66
N TYR A 63 28.46 24.12 -15.47
CA TYR A 63 27.66 25.21 -14.91
C TYR A 63 26.53 25.64 -15.84
N LEU A 64 26.81 25.81 -17.14
CA LEU A 64 25.78 26.14 -18.13
C LEU A 64 24.76 25.00 -18.29
N TYR A 65 25.20 23.75 -18.24
CA TYR A 65 24.30 22.60 -18.27
C TYR A 65 23.43 22.49 -17.01
N ALA A 66 23.97 22.87 -15.84
CA ALA A 66 23.22 22.88 -14.59
C ALA A 66 22.12 23.94 -14.58
N GLU A 67 22.36 25.13 -15.14
CA GLU A 67 21.32 26.16 -15.28
C GLU A 67 20.21 25.73 -16.23
N LEU A 68 20.53 25.12 -17.38
CA LEU A 68 19.52 24.60 -18.30
C LEU A 68 18.61 23.55 -17.63
N ARG A 69 19.22 22.62 -16.89
CA ARG A 69 18.44 21.61 -16.15
C ARG A 69 17.64 22.19 -14.98
N ALA A 70 18.10 23.28 -14.38
CA ALA A 70 17.37 23.96 -13.31
C ALA A 70 16.08 24.61 -13.83
N GLU A 71 16.03 25.01 -15.11
CA GLU A 71 14.80 25.50 -15.73
C GLU A 71 13.81 24.37 -16.01
N ASP A 72 14.26 23.26 -16.60
CA ASP A 72 13.41 22.08 -16.87
C ASP A 72 12.79 21.54 -15.57
N THR A 73 13.61 21.36 -14.52
CA THR A 73 13.12 20.87 -13.23
C THR A 73 12.11 21.80 -12.55
N ARG A 74 12.20 23.11 -12.77
CA ARG A 74 11.21 24.07 -12.27
C ARG A 74 9.89 23.99 -13.03
N GLN A 75 9.94 23.71 -14.33
CA GLN A 75 8.74 23.49 -15.14
C GLN A 75 8.05 22.18 -14.75
N ASP A 76 8.82 21.09 -14.60
CA ASP A 76 8.31 19.80 -14.15
C ASP A 76 7.66 19.89 -12.75
N LEU A 77 8.27 20.63 -11.82
CA LEU A 77 7.70 20.84 -10.48
C LEU A 77 6.40 21.65 -10.50
N ARG A 78 6.23 22.57 -11.46
CA ARG A 78 4.97 23.32 -11.62
C ARG A 78 3.89 22.41 -12.20
N GLN A 79 4.20 21.66 -13.25
CA GLN A 79 3.26 20.73 -13.86
C GLN A 79 2.81 19.64 -12.88
N MET A 80 3.75 19.04 -12.12
CA MET A 80 3.38 18.08 -11.07
C MET A 80 2.48 18.70 -10.00
N ARG A 81 2.73 19.96 -9.59
CA ARG A 81 1.85 20.63 -8.62
C ARG A 81 0.44 20.84 -9.15
N GLU A 82 0.31 21.19 -10.43
CA GLU A 82 -1.00 21.34 -11.10
C GLU A 82 -1.73 20.00 -11.19
N ASP A 83 -1.02 18.93 -11.54
CA ASP A 83 -1.60 17.58 -11.56
C ASP A 83 -2.02 17.12 -10.15
N PHE A 84 -1.22 17.39 -9.13
CA PHE A 84 -1.56 17.07 -7.74
C PHE A 84 -2.76 17.87 -7.25
N THR A 85 -2.85 19.17 -7.56
CA THR A 85 -4.01 19.98 -7.15
C THR A 85 -5.28 19.54 -7.88
N ALA A 86 -5.19 19.18 -9.16
CA ALA A 86 -6.30 18.61 -9.92
C ALA A 86 -6.78 17.28 -9.33
N GLN A 87 -5.86 16.38 -8.96
CA GLN A 87 -6.21 15.12 -8.28
C GLN A 87 -6.86 15.37 -6.93
N LEU A 88 -6.33 16.29 -6.11
CA LEU A 88 -6.94 16.64 -4.82
C LEU A 88 -8.34 17.22 -4.97
N GLN A 89 -8.57 18.08 -5.98
CA GLN A 89 -9.91 18.61 -6.27
C GLN A 89 -10.87 17.51 -6.75
N ALA A 90 -10.39 16.58 -7.59
CA ALA A 90 -11.18 15.44 -8.01
C ALA A 90 -11.59 14.57 -6.82
N VAL A 91 -10.65 14.26 -5.90
CA VAL A 91 -10.93 13.52 -4.67
C VAL A 91 -11.89 14.30 -3.78
N ALA A 92 -11.66 15.60 -3.52
CA ALA A 92 -12.55 16.42 -2.70
C ALA A 92 -13.99 16.46 -3.24
N SER A 93 -14.16 16.54 -4.57
CA SER A 93 -15.48 16.50 -5.20
C SER A 93 -16.15 15.12 -5.10
N ALA A 94 -15.36 14.03 -5.16
CA ALA A 94 -15.85 12.68 -4.95
C ALA A 94 -16.27 12.47 -3.50
N THR A 95 -15.48 12.96 -2.54
CA THR A 95 -15.80 12.93 -1.11
C THR A 95 -17.06 13.74 -0.82
N ALA A 96 -17.23 14.93 -1.40
CA ALA A 96 -18.44 15.73 -1.24
C ALA A 96 -19.70 15.05 -1.84
N ARG A 97 -19.55 14.27 -2.92
CA ARG A 97 -20.65 13.45 -3.47
C ARG A 97 -21.00 12.29 -2.56
N ILE A 98 -20.01 11.68 -1.90
CA ILE A 98 -20.23 10.62 -0.91
C ILE A 98 -20.91 11.21 0.32
N ASP A 99 -20.43 12.35 0.82
CA ASP A 99 -21.01 13.03 1.99
C ASP A 99 -22.43 13.50 1.72
N ASN A 100 -22.72 14.09 0.55
CA ASN A 100 -24.10 14.40 0.15
C ASN A 100 -24.99 13.16 0.00
N ARG A 101 -24.45 12.01 -0.43
CA ARG A 101 -25.22 10.75 -0.48
C ARG A 101 -25.46 10.19 0.92
N LEU A 102 -24.49 10.31 1.83
CA LEU A 102 -24.65 9.96 3.23
C LEU A 102 -25.64 10.90 3.93
N GLN A 103 -25.57 12.22 3.72
CA GLN A 103 -26.54 13.18 4.25
C GLN A 103 -27.92 13.06 3.62
N ALA A 104 -28.04 12.69 2.34
CA ALA A 104 -29.33 12.34 1.74
C ALA A 104 -29.90 11.01 2.28
N ALA A 105 -29.02 10.06 2.67
CA ALA A 105 -29.42 8.85 3.38
C ALA A 105 -29.75 9.11 4.87
N VAL A 106 -29.18 10.16 5.47
CA VAL A 106 -29.41 10.59 6.86
C VAL A 106 -30.52 11.66 6.96
N ALA A 107 -30.99 12.21 5.84
CA ALA A 107 -32.17 13.07 5.83
C ALA A 107 -33.38 12.22 6.24
N PRO A 108 -34.09 12.56 7.33
CA PRO A 108 -35.22 11.77 7.78
C PRO A 108 -36.33 11.96 6.74
N ALA A 109 -36.49 10.98 5.86
CA ALA A 109 -37.74 10.79 5.14
C ALA A 109 -38.79 10.32 6.16
N ALA A 110 -39.24 11.26 7.01
CA ALA A 110 -40.39 11.10 7.88
C ALA A 110 -41.65 11.07 7.00
N SER A 111 -41.87 9.94 6.33
CA SER A 111 -43.17 9.52 5.85
C SER A 111 -43.81 8.70 6.96
N PRO A 112 -44.87 9.20 7.64
CA PRO A 112 -45.43 8.56 8.83
C PRO A 112 -46.19 7.25 8.57
N ASN A 113 -46.13 6.69 7.35
CA ASN A 113 -46.86 5.47 6.95
C ASN A 113 -46.02 4.44 6.18
N SER A 114 -44.69 4.47 6.27
CA SER A 114 -43.88 3.41 5.65
C SER A 114 -43.73 2.23 6.62
N PRO A 115 -43.98 0.97 6.20
CA PRO A 115 -43.64 -0.19 7.01
C PRO A 115 -42.17 -0.06 7.43
N THR A 116 -41.86 -0.35 8.70
CA THR A 116 -40.51 -0.27 9.28
C THR A 116 -39.50 -0.87 8.30
N ALA A 117 -38.78 0.00 7.60
CA ALA A 117 -37.88 -0.42 6.56
C ALA A 117 -36.76 -1.24 7.20
N ILE A 118 -36.58 -2.48 6.75
CA ILE A 118 -35.45 -3.28 7.16
C ILE A 118 -34.24 -2.69 6.45
N GLU A 119 -33.37 -2.06 7.22
CA GLU A 119 -32.09 -1.55 6.76
C GLU A 119 -31.02 -2.64 6.85
N GLN A 120 -29.97 -2.50 6.03
CA GLN A 120 -28.88 -3.47 5.95
C GLN A 120 -27.54 -2.76 5.99
N VAL A 121 -26.63 -3.27 6.81
CA VAL A 121 -25.22 -2.85 6.83
C VAL A 121 -24.35 -4.07 6.53
N GLU A 122 -23.35 -3.87 5.70
CA GLU A 122 -22.43 -4.91 5.28
C GLU A 122 -20.98 -4.62 5.68
N SER A 123 -20.23 -5.69 5.92
CA SER A 123 -18.80 -5.66 6.19
C SER A 123 -18.15 -6.82 5.45
N VAL A 124 -17.08 -6.56 4.70
CA VAL A 124 -16.38 -7.55 3.87
C VAL A 124 -14.89 -7.47 4.20
N VAL A 125 -14.27 -8.63 4.40
CA VAL A 125 -12.83 -8.73 4.63
C VAL A 125 -12.20 -9.76 3.72
N HIS A 126 -11.01 -9.43 3.24
CA HIS A 126 -10.13 -10.34 2.53
C HIS A 126 -9.14 -10.98 3.52
N VAL A 127 -9.17 -12.30 3.61
CA VAL A 127 -8.32 -13.08 4.50
C VAL A 127 -7.32 -13.86 3.64
N PRO A 128 -6.01 -13.55 3.72
CA PRO A 128 -5.02 -14.25 2.91
C PRO A 128 -4.90 -15.74 3.29
N PRO A 129 -4.25 -16.56 2.44
CA PRO A 129 -3.98 -17.96 2.75
C PRO A 129 -3.13 -18.07 4.02
N CYS A 130 -3.46 -19.05 4.85
CA CYS A 130 -2.71 -19.35 6.04
C CYS A 130 -1.30 -19.85 5.70
N ARG A 131 -0.30 -19.37 6.45
CA ARG A 131 1.11 -19.77 6.29
C ARG A 131 1.68 -20.19 7.64
N THR A 132 2.20 -21.41 7.72
CA THR A 132 2.92 -21.90 8.90
C THR A 132 4.26 -21.19 9.03
N GLN A 133 4.56 -20.64 10.20
CA GLN A 133 5.84 -19.93 10.45
C GLN A 133 7.02 -20.89 10.73
N VAL A 134 6.76 -22.18 10.90
CA VAL A 134 7.79 -23.20 11.19
C VAL A 134 8.22 -23.90 9.90
N VAL A 135 9.27 -23.39 9.27
CA VAL A 135 9.92 -24.05 8.14
C VAL A 135 11.04 -24.94 8.68
N THR A 136 10.73 -26.19 9.04
CA THR A 136 11.77 -27.23 9.12
C THR A 136 11.89 -27.87 7.74
N ALA A 137 13.13 -28.04 7.26
CA ALA A 137 13.51 -28.36 5.87
C ALA A 137 12.99 -29.70 5.30
N GLU A 138 12.09 -30.39 6.01
CA GLU A 138 11.65 -31.74 5.70
C GLU A 138 10.14 -31.96 5.87
N SER A 139 9.35 -30.89 6.03
CA SER A 139 7.90 -30.99 6.16
C SER A 139 7.19 -30.72 4.83
N VAL A 140 6.45 -31.72 4.35
CA VAL A 140 5.39 -31.58 3.34
C VAL A 140 4.46 -30.44 3.79
N PRO A 141 3.98 -29.53 2.92
CA PRO A 141 3.03 -28.50 3.32
C PRO A 141 1.79 -29.17 3.91
N SER A 142 1.73 -29.23 5.22
CA SER A 142 0.58 -29.72 5.96
C SER A 142 -0.39 -28.57 6.11
N ALA A 143 -1.69 -28.87 6.01
CA ALA A 143 -2.74 -27.89 6.24
C ALA A 143 -2.51 -27.17 7.58
N CYS A 144 -2.79 -25.87 7.64
CA CYS A 144 -2.55 -25.10 8.84
C CYS A 144 -3.29 -25.70 10.04
N SER A 145 -2.59 -25.77 11.18
CA SER A 145 -3.22 -26.11 12.44
C SER A 145 -4.17 -25.00 12.89
N GLU A 146 -5.13 -25.31 13.77
CA GLU A 146 -6.04 -24.29 14.33
C GLU A 146 -5.30 -23.23 15.18
N ALA A 147 -4.09 -23.54 15.65
CA ALA A 147 -3.22 -22.60 16.34
C ALA A 147 -2.58 -21.58 15.38
N ASP A 148 -2.31 -21.99 14.15
CA ASP A 148 -1.73 -21.14 13.09
C ASP A 148 -2.80 -20.44 12.24
N ALA A 149 -4.07 -20.78 12.46
CA ALA A 149 -5.19 -20.25 11.69
C ALA A 149 -5.30 -18.73 11.81
N GLN A 150 -5.61 -18.09 10.68
CA GLN A 150 -5.83 -16.65 10.66
C GLN A 150 -7.20 -16.33 11.24
N ARG A 151 -7.22 -15.50 12.29
CA ARG A 151 -8.44 -15.09 12.99
C ARG A 151 -8.69 -13.61 12.75
N VAL A 152 -9.89 -13.27 12.28
CA VAL A 152 -10.32 -11.89 12.06
C VAL A 152 -11.74 -11.70 12.59
N SER A 153 -12.04 -10.52 13.13
CA SER A 153 -13.40 -10.14 13.49
C SER A 153 -13.98 -9.21 12.44
N LEU A 154 -15.20 -9.52 11.98
CA LEU A 154 -15.97 -8.66 11.10
C LEU A 154 -17.01 -7.95 11.94
N CYS A 155 -17.03 -6.61 11.89
CA CYS A 155 -17.97 -5.80 12.63
C CYS A 155 -18.79 -4.92 11.69
N ALA A 156 -20.07 -4.78 11.99
CA ALA A 156 -20.99 -3.82 11.37
C ALA A 156 -21.38 -2.78 12.42
N THR A 157 -21.32 -1.49 12.08
CA THR A 157 -21.71 -0.39 12.97
C THR A 157 -23.16 0.01 12.71
N LEU A 158 -23.95 0.11 13.77
CA LEU A 158 -25.37 0.44 13.74
C LEU A 158 -25.68 1.55 14.76
N PRO A 159 -26.75 2.33 14.58
CA PRO A 159 -27.25 3.21 15.63
C PRO A 159 -27.64 2.41 16.89
N SER A 160 -27.45 3.00 18.07
CA SER A 160 -27.67 2.31 19.36
C SER A 160 -29.14 1.93 19.60
N ASN A 161 -30.08 2.69 19.01
CA ASN A 161 -31.54 2.49 19.10
C ASN A 161 -32.11 1.55 18.01
N THR A 162 -31.36 0.54 17.59
CA THR A 162 -31.80 -0.42 16.55
C THR A 162 -31.97 -1.83 17.09
N SER A 163 -32.96 -2.53 16.53
CA SER A 163 -33.19 -3.95 16.76
C SER A 163 -32.61 -4.77 15.61
N ILE A 164 -31.78 -5.76 15.93
CA ILE A 164 -31.21 -6.68 14.93
C ILE A 164 -32.31 -7.67 14.53
N ARG A 165 -32.53 -7.82 13.22
CA ARG A 165 -33.51 -8.73 12.63
C ARG A 165 -32.88 -10.03 12.19
N ASP A 166 -31.75 -9.95 11.48
CA ASP A 166 -31.04 -11.13 11.00
C ASP A 166 -29.54 -10.82 10.83
N VAL A 167 -28.71 -11.86 10.92
CA VAL A 167 -27.27 -11.82 10.68
C VAL A 167 -26.95 -12.86 9.60
N LEU A 168 -26.66 -12.38 8.41
CA LEU A 168 -26.33 -13.22 7.25
C LEU A 168 -24.82 -13.28 7.09
N LEU A 169 -24.30 -14.50 6.94
CA LEU A 169 -22.88 -14.77 6.80
C LEU A 169 -22.60 -15.41 5.46
N PHE A 170 -21.52 -14.98 4.82
CA PHE A 170 -21.08 -15.52 3.56
C PHE A 170 -19.58 -15.72 3.55
N SER A 171 -19.13 -16.84 3.00
CA SER A 171 -17.72 -17.19 2.88
C SER A 171 -17.45 -17.84 1.54
N ARG A 172 -16.44 -17.34 0.82
CA ARG A 172 -16.04 -17.90 -0.47
C ARG A 172 -14.54 -17.74 -0.70
N GLY A 173 -13.97 -18.72 -1.41
CA GLY A 173 -12.60 -18.62 -1.91
C GLY A 173 -12.45 -17.50 -2.95
N GLU A 174 -11.27 -16.90 -2.98
CA GLU A 174 -10.90 -15.87 -3.96
C GLU A 174 -10.98 -16.41 -5.39
N GLY A 175 -11.36 -15.54 -6.34
CA GLY A 175 -11.50 -15.89 -7.76
C GLY A 175 -12.85 -16.52 -8.14
N THR A 176 -13.78 -16.69 -7.19
CA THR A 176 -15.15 -17.13 -7.48
C THR A 176 -16.02 -15.94 -7.91
N SER A 177 -16.71 -16.06 -9.05
CA SER A 177 -17.54 -14.99 -9.64
C SER A 177 -19.05 -15.16 -9.44
N GLN A 178 -19.48 -16.27 -8.83
CA GLN A 178 -20.91 -16.53 -8.56
C GLN A 178 -21.47 -15.54 -7.53
N ASN A 179 -22.80 -15.40 -7.52
CA ASN A 179 -23.52 -14.51 -6.61
C ASN A 179 -23.27 -14.91 -5.15
N TRP A 180 -23.18 -13.93 -4.24
CA TRP A 180 -22.98 -14.16 -2.81
C TRP A 180 -24.03 -15.08 -2.19
N ASP A 181 -25.27 -15.04 -2.68
CA ASP A 181 -26.37 -15.85 -2.15
C ASP A 181 -26.08 -17.37 -2.18
N SER A 182 -25.24 -17.85 -3.10
CA SER A 182 -24.84 -19.26 -3.16
C SER A 182 -23.77 -19.65 -2.15
N TYR A 183 -23.17 -18.69 -1.46
CA TYR A 183 -22.09 -18.87 -0.48
C TYR A 183 -22.53 -18.53 0.95
N ARG A 184 -23.85 -18.56 1.20
CA ARG A 184 -24.39 -18.37 2.54
C ARG A 184 -23.97 -19.55 3.42
N VAL A 185 -23.41 -19.23 4.58
CA VAL A 185 -22.95 -20.22 5.56
C VAL A 185 -23.59 -19.94 6.91
N ASN A 186 -23.71 -20.98 7.73
CA ASN A 186 -24.09 -20.82 9.14
C ASN A 186 -22.85 -20.71 10.03
N PHE A 187 -23.06 -20.28 11.28
CA PHE A 187 -22.01 -20.37 12.30
C PHE A 187 -21.53 -21.82 12.46
N ASP A 188 -20.23 -21.96 12.70
CA ASP A 188 -19.49 -23.22 12.85
C ASP A 188 -19.53 -24.14 11.62
N GLN A 189 -20.16 -23.72 10.52
CA GLN A 189 -20.12 -24.44 9.25
C GLN A 189 -18.79 -24.18 8.55
N GLU A 190 -18.00 -25.23 8.39
CA GLU A 190 -16.73 -25.16 7.67
C GLU A 190 -16.93 -25.27 6.15
N THR A 191 -16.35 -24.32 5.43
CA THR A 191 -16.35 -24.27 3.97
C THR A 191 -14.93 -23.96 3.49
N ASP A 192 -14.31 -24.91 2.76
CA ASP A 192 -12.98 -24.74 2.17
C ASP A 192 -11.90 -24.30 3.19
N GLY A 193 -11.93 -24.90 4.39
CA GLY A 193 -11.00 -24.59 5.47
C GLY A 193 -11.24 -23.22 6.11
N ALA A 194 -12.44 -22.65 5.99
CA ALA A 194 -12.83 -21.40 6.64
C ALA A 194 -14.19 -21.52 7.33
N ARG A 195 -14.37 -20.81 8.44
CA ARG A 195 -15.65 -20.80 9.18
C ARG A 195 -15.84 -19.54 10.01
N PHE A 196 -17.10 -19.15 10.18
CA PHE A 196 -17.49 -18.21 11.23
C PHE A 196 -17.61 -18.96 12.55
N VAL A 197 -17.04 -18.43 13.62
CA VAL A 197 -17.03 -19.06 14.94
C VAL A 197 -17.77 -18.20 15.95
N ASP A 198 -18.33 -18.87 16.94
CA ASP A 198 -19.12 -18.27 18.02
C ASP A 198 -20.39 -17.56 17.52
N LYS A 199 -21.19 -17.08 18.47
CA LYS A 199 -22.39 -16.29 18.20
C LYS A 199 -22.03 -14.83 17.93
N PRO A 200 -22.87 -14.09 17.18
CA PRO A 200 -22.67 -12.66 17.02
C PRO A 200 -22.79 -11.99 18.39
N TYR A 201 -21.94 -10.99 18.63
CA TYR A 201 -21.95 -10.22 19.87
C TYR A 201 -22.07 -8.73 19.58
N GLU A 202 -22.77 -8.03 20.48
CA GLU A 202 -22.97 -6.59 20.41
C GLU A 202 -21.99 -5.87 21.34
N GLN A 203 -21.41 -4.78 20.88
CA GLN A 203 -20.54 -3.92 21.67
C GLN A 203 -20.96 -2.45 21.49
N ALA A 204 -21.11 -1.71 22.58
CA ALA A 204 -21.38 -0.28 22.51
C ALA A 204 -20.15 0.47 21.99
N VAL A 205 -20.35 1.38 21.03
CA VAL A 205 -19.31 2.24 20.48
C VAL A 205 -19.77 3.69 20.63
N GLY A 206 -19.45 4.28 21.78
CA GLY A 206 -19.95 5.59 22.16
C GLY A 206 -21.42 5.58 22.58
N ALA A 207 -22.07 6.75 22.58
CA ALA A 207 -23.45 6.91 23.04
C ALA A 207 -24.48 6.54 21.95
N ASP A 208 -24.17 6.89 20.71
CA ASP A 208 -25.17 6.83 19.62
C ASP A 208 -25.04 5.58 18.76
N HIS A 209 -23.98 4.78 18.92
CA HIS A 209 -23.68 3.66 18.03
C HIS A 209 -23.35 2.39 18.82
N LYS A 210 -23.60 1.25 18.18
CA LYS A 210 -23.18 -0.07 18.63
C LYS A 210 -22.62 -0.85 17.44
N THR A 211 -21.76 -1.82 17.69
CA THR A 211 -21.25 -2.73 16.69
C THR A 211 -21.77 -4.14 16.93
N VAL A 212 -22.06 -4.85 15.84
CA VAL A 212 -22.33 -6.27 15.84
C VAL A 212 -21.15 -6.94 15.18
N CYS A 213 -20.47 -7.81 15.93
CA CYS A 213 -19.27 -8.46 15.47
C CYS A 213 -19.44 -9.98 15.41
N VAL A 214 -18.75 -10.60 14.45
CA VAL A 214 -18.61 -12.05 14.32
C VAL A 214 -17.14 -12.40 14.13
N ASN A 215 -16.73 -13.55 14.66
CA ASN A 215 -15.38 -14.05 14.48
C ASN A 215 -15.32 -14.96 13.25
N TYR A 216 -14.22 -14.87 12.51
CA TYR A 216 -13.96 -15.68 11.34
C TYR A 216 -12.57 -16.29 11.43
N VAL A 217 -12.46 -17.58 11.13
CA VAL A 217 -11.23 -18.36 11.18
C VAL A 217 -10.97 -18.96 9.81
N HIS A 218 -9.73 -18.81 9.33
CA HIS A 218 -9.29 -19.33 8.05
C HIS A 218 -8.01 -20.18 8.21
N LEU A 219 -8.10 -21.44 7.76
CA LEU A 219 -7.06 -22.46 7.86
C LEU A 219 -6.49 -22.87 6.49
N SER A 220 -7.11 -22.48 5.36
CA SER A 220 -6.62 -22.89 4.05
C SER A 220 -5.29 -22.23 3.72
N SER A 221 -4.29 -23.03 3.35
CA SER A 221 -2.99 -22.57 2.87
C SER A 221 -2.95 -22.36 1.35
N GLU A 222 -4.00 -22.78 0.63
CA GLU A 222 -4.00 -22.79 -0.83
C GLU A 222 -4.46 -21.47 -1.44
N ARG A 223 -5.55 -20.89 -0.92
CA ARG A 223 -6.20 -19.70 -1.50
C ARG A 223 -6.65 -18.73 -0.44
N ALA A 224 -6.73 -17.46 -0.80
CA ALA A 224 -7.34 -16.46 0.06
C ALA A 224 -8.86 -16.65 0.09
N HIS A 225 -9.49 -16.10 1.11
CA HIS A 225 -10.92 -16.16 1.32
C HIS A 225 -11.51 -14.77 1.50
N LEU A 226 -12.73 -14.59 1.02
CA LEU A 226 -13.55 -13.41 1.26
C LEU A 226 -14.66 -13.78 2.22
N ALA A 227 -14.66 -13.14 3.39
CA ALA A 227 -15.73 -13.25 4.36
C ALA A 227 -16.60 -11.99 4.30
N ARG A 228 -17.93 -12.18 4.32
CA ARG A 228 -18.91 -11.09 4.30
C ARG A 228 -19.94 -11.29 5.40
N LEU A 229 -20.15 -10.24 6.18
CA LEU A 229 -21.19 -10.10 7.19
C LEU A 229 -22.24 -9.11 6.65
N VAL A 230 -23.51 -9.47 6.74
CA VAL A 230 -24.64 -8.56 6.49
C VAL A 230 -25.56 -8.60 7.69
N VAL A 231 -25.75 -7.44 8.34
CA VAL A 231 -26.65 -7.29 9.48
C VAL A 231 -27.90 -6.58 9.00
N GLN A 232 -29.04 -7.23 9.14
CA GLN A 232 -30.35 -6.63 8.90
C GLN A 232 -30.88 -6.07 10.21
N PHE A 233 -31.33 -4.83 10.21
CA PHE A 233 -31.82 -4.16 11.40
C PHE A 233 -33.03 -3.28 11.08
N ALA A 234 -33.76 -2.90 12.12
CA ALA A 234 -34.83 -1.92 12.03
C ALA A 234 -34.73 -0.99 13.24
N PRO A 235 -35.29 0.24 13.14
CA PRO A 235 -35.52 1.08 14.30
C PRO A 235 -36.24 0.27 15.39
N ALA A 236 -35.77 0.40 16.64
CA ALA A 236 -36.37 -0.28 17.79
C ALA A 236 -37.75 0.29 18.15
#